data_AF-A0A954N7Y9-F1
#
_entry.id   AF-A0A954N7Y9-F1
#
_cell.length_a   1.000
_cell.length_b   1.000
_cell.length_c   1.000
_cell.angle_alpha   90.00
_cell.angle_beta   90.00
_cell.angle_gamma   90.00
#
_symmetry.space_group_name_H-M   'P 1'
#
loop_
_entity.id
_entity.type
_entity.pdbx_description
1 polymer ?
#
loop_
_entity_poly.entity_id
_entity_poly.type
_entity_poly.pdbx_seq_one_letter_code
_entity_poly.pdbx_strand_id
1 'polypeptide(L)'
;MTISTSPDFQTTTSQAPLVERRQGDSGSRFAGAERRQFASTHDELTPAGREFAEAVDHYKLQHRRRYITHDEMLEVLRTLGYHR
;
A
#
# COMPACT_ATOMS: atom_id res chain seq x y z
N MET A 1 -55.95 -6.57 -6.66
CA MET A 1 -54.58 -6.38 -7.17
C MET A 1 -54.45 -4.93 -7.64
N THR A 2 -53.79 -4.07 -6.87
CA THR A 2 -53.55 -2.66 -7.20
C THR A 2 -52.07 -2.39 -6.95
N ILE A 3 -51.29 -2.22 -8.02
CA ILE A 3 -49.90 -1.77 -7.96
C ILE A 3 -49.86 -0.31 -8.39
N SER A 4 -49.44 0.57 -7.48
CA SER A 4 -49.16 1.97 -7.79
C SER A 4 -47.95 2.41 -6.97
N THR A 5 -46.96 2.96 -7.68
CA THR A 5 -45.87 3.85 -7.25
C THR A 5 -44.52 3.34 -7.77
N SER A 6 -44.15 3.84 -8.95
CA SER A 6 -42.76 3.94 -9.38
C SER A 6 -42.14 5.18 -8.73
N PRO A 7 -40.93 5.12 -8.17
CA PRO A 7 -40.18 6.32 -7.82
C PRO A 7 -39.26 6.74 -8.98
N ASP A 8 -39.50 7.93 -9.53
CA ASP A 8 -38.58 8.65 -10.40
C ASP A 8 -37.33 9.08 -9.60
N PHE A 9 -36.18 8.48 -9.89
CA PHE A 9 -34.88 8.98 -9.42
C PHE A 9 -34.27 9.87 -10.50
N GLN A 10 -34.37 11.19 -10.32
CA GLN A 10 -33.66 12.15 -11.17
C GLN A 10 -32.18 12.21 -10.78
N THR A 11 -31.32 11.63 -11.61
CA THR A 11 -29.86 11.77 -11.53
C THR A 11 -29.44 13.12 -12.11
N THR A 12 -29.27 14.14 -11.28
CA THR A 12 -28.62 15.39 -11.68
C THR A 12 -27.12 15.17 -11.83
N THR A 13 -26.73 14.67 -13.00
CA THR A 13 -25.33 14.46 -13.35
C THR A 13 -24.76 15.82 -13.79
N SER A 14 -24.28 16.61 -12.84
CA SER A 14 -23.46 17.80 -13.14
C SER A 14 -22.19 17.33 -13.86
N GLN A 15 -22.19 17.43 -15.19
CA GLN A 15 -21.06 17.10 -16.06
C GLN A 15 -19.88 18.05 -15.78
N ALA A 16 -18.99 17.67 -14.86
CA ALA A 16 -17.63 18.14 -14.93
C ALA A 16 -16.97 17.51 -16.18
N PRO A 17 -16.13 18.26 -16.94
CA PRO A 17 -15.43 17.70 -18.09
C PRO A 17 -14.54 16.53 -17.63
N LEU A 18 -14.66 15.39 -18.33
CA LEU A 18 -13.84 14.20 -18.09
C LEU A 18 -12.39 14.50 -18.47
N VAL A 19 -11.55 14.77 -17.47
CA VAL A 19 -10.11 15.03 -17.67
C VAL A 19 -9.40 13.70 -17.96
N GLU A 20 -8.88 13.54 -19.18
CA GLU A 20 -8.05 12.41 -19.62
C GLU A 20 -6.71 12.42 -18.85
N ARG A 21 -6.65 11.68 -17.74
CA ARG A 21 -5.50 11.63 -16.82
C ARG A 21 -4.23 10.97 -17.39
N ARG A 22 -4.30 10.44 -18.62
CA ARG A 22 -3.25 9.63 -19.26
C ARG A 22 -2.26 10.44 -20.08
N GLN A 23 -2.55 11.71 -20.37
CA GLN A 23 -1.57 12.63 -20.93
C GLN A 23 -0.75 13.21 -19.77
N GLY A 24 0.09 12.35 -19.20
CA GLY A 24 1.07 12.72 -18.20
C GLY A 24 2.08 13.67 -18.81
N ASP A 25 2.33 14.77 -18.10
CA ASP A 25 3.50 15.63 -18.24
C ASP A 25 4.76 14.78 -18.47
N SER A 26 5.20 14.71 -19.73
CA SER A 26 6.44 14.05 -20.16
C SER A 26 7.67 14.92 -19.86
N GLY A 27 7.61 15.71 -18.79
CA GLY A 27 8.55 16.81 -18.55
C GLY A 27 9.14 16.91 -17.14
N SER A 28 8.60 16.23 -16.11
CA SER A 28 9.16 16.32 -14.76
C SER A 28 10.09 15.16 -14.43
N ARG A 29 11.32 15.31 -14.96
CA ARG A 29 12.61 15.04 -14.32
C ARG A 29 12.59 14.05 -13.16
N PHE A 30 13.29 12.93 -13.35
CA PHE A 30 13.85 12.07 -12.31
C PHE A 30 14.84 12.82 -11.39
N ALA A 31 14.36 13.86 -10.70
CA ALA A 31 15.10 14.58 -9.68
C ALA A 31 14.65 14.05 -8.31
N GLY A 32 15.28 12.94 -7.89
CA GLY A 32 15.67 12.70 -6.50
C GLY A 32 14.60 12.69 -5.40
N ALA A 33 13.30 12.65 -5.70
CA ALA A 33 12.31 12.40 -4.67
C ALA A 33 12.29 10.90 -4.38
N GLU A 34 12.95 10.47 -3.30
CA GLU A 34 12.88 9.09 -2.82
C GLU A 34 11.41 8.67 -2.69
N ARG A 35 10.94 7.88 -3.65
CA ARG A 35 9.64 7.18 -3.60
C ARG A 35 9.74 5.99 -2.65
N ARG A 36 10.16 6.23 -1.41
CA ARG A 36 10.17 5.23 -0.36
C ARG A 36 9.43 5.83 0.82
N GLN A 37 8.14 5.51 0.89
CA GLN A 37 7.28 5.82 2.03
C GLN A 37 7.79 5.23 3.36
N PHE A 38 8.83 4.41 3.33
CA PHE A 38 9.43 3.74 4.48
C PHE A 38 10.96 3.93 4.60
N ALA A 39 11.57 4.88 3.86
CA ALA A 39 13.03 5.02 3.83
C ALA A 39 13.66 5.61 5.10
N SER A 40 12.89 6.24 5.99
CA SER A 40 13.48 6.95 7.14
C SER A 40 12.62 6.86 8.39
N THR A 41 12.17 5.66 8.74
CA THR A 41 11.53 5.43 10.04
C THR A 41 11.99 4.10 10.59
N HIS A 42 13.27 3.98 10.94
CA HIS A 42 13.72 3.02 11.95
C HIS A 42 13.96 3.70 13.30
N ASP A 43 13.96 5.04 13.35
CA ASP A 43 14.24 5.82 14.56
C ASP A 43 13.06 5.94 15.52
N GLU A 44 11.82 5.81 15.05
CA GLU A 44 10.62 5.80 15.91
C GLU A 44 10.15 4.38 16.25
N LEU A 45 10.86 3.34 15.78
CA LEU A 45 10.51 1.97 16.11
C LEU A 45 11.04 1.60 17.49
N THR A 46 10.23 0.85 18.24
CA THR A 46 10.72 0.17 19.45
C THR A 46 11.89 -0.74 19.07
N PRO A 47 12.78 -1.09 20.02
CA PRO A 47 13.89 -2.01 19.75
C PRO A 47 13.43 -3.33 19.09
N ALA A 48 12.31 -3.87 19.55
CA ALA A 48 11.66 -5.05 18.97
C ALA A 48 11.20 -4.83 17.52
N GLY A 49 10.64 -3.65 17.22
CA GLY A 49 10.26 -3.29 15.86
C GLY A 49 11.45 -3.18 14.91
N ARG A 50 12.58 -2.64 15.39
CA ARG A 50 13.82 -2.54 14.61
C ARG A 50 14.39 -3.92 14.27
N GLU A 51 14.49 -4.79 15.26
CA GLU A 51 14.92 -6.19 15.08
C GLU A 51 14.04 -6.93 14.06
N PHE A 52 12.72 -6.75 14.16
CA PHE A 52 11.79 -7.32 13.19
C PHE A 52 12.00 -6.80 11.77
N ALA A 53 12.19 -5.48 11.62
CA ALA A 53 12.42 -4.88 10.30
C ALA A 53 13.72 -5.39 9.65
N GLU A 54 14.79 -5.52 10.43
CA GLU A 54 16.07 -6.08 9.98
C GLU A 54 15.92 -7.55 9.53
N ALA A 55 15.18 -8.36 10.31
CA ALA A 55 14.93 -9.75 9.97
C ALA A 55 14.11 -9.90 8.68
N VAL A 56 13.09 -9.06 8.49
CA VAL A 56 12.28 -9.02 7.26
C VAL A 56 13.13 -8.62 6.05
N ASP A 57 14.03 -7.64 6.19
CA ASP A 57 14.88 -7.23 5.08
C ASP A 57 15.91 -8.30 4.72
N HIS A 58 16.47 -9.00 5.71
CA HIS A 58 17.31 -10.17 5.47
C HIS A 58 16.54 -11.28 4.72
N TYR A 59 15.31 -11.57 5.14
CA TYR A 59 14.44 -12.56 4.47
C TYR A 59 14.19 -12.19 3.00
N LYS A 60 13.85 -10.92 2.72
CA LYS A 60 13.65 -10.44 1.33
C LYS A 60 14.90 -10.62 0.47
N LEU A 61 16.08 -10.34 1.02
CA LEU A 61 17.36 -10.50 0.31
C LEU A 61 17.66 -11.97 -0.01
N GLN A 62 17.44 -12.87 0.96
CA GLN A 62 17.65 -14.31 0.77
C GLN A 62 16.71 -14.88 -0.30
N HIS A 63 15.44 -14.50 -0.29
CA HIS A 63 14.42 -15.03 -1.19
C HIS A 63 14.34 -14.27 -2.54
N ARG A 64 15.10 -13.17 -2.70
CA ARG A 64 15.11 -12.30 -3.89
C ARG A 64 13.72 -11.84 -4.34
N ARG A 65 12.83 -11.58 -3.39
CA ARG A 65 11.46 -11.10 -3.63
C ARG A 65 11.31 -9.67 -3.15
N ARG A 66 10.51 -8.89 -3.88
CA ARG A 66 10.19 -7.50 -3.52
C ARG A 66 9.12 -7.39 -2.43
N TYR A 67 8.27 -8.40 -2.29
CA TYR A 67 7.16 -8.45 -1.34
C TYR A 67 7.18 -9.76 -0.58
N ILE A 68 6.68 -9.72 0.66
CA ILE A 68 6.54 -10.86 1.57
C ILE A 68 5.04 -11.14 1.77
N THR A 69 4.66 -12.41 1.80
CA THR A 69 3.29 -12.86 2.11
C THR A 69 3.05 -12.86 3.62
N HIS A 70 1.79 -13.02 4.03
CA HIS A 70 1.43 -13.07 5.46
C HIS A 70 2.05 -14.26 6.18
N ASP A 71 2.14 -15.42 5.52
CA ASP A 71 2.75 -16.62 6.08
C ASP A 71 4.26 -16.46 6.26
N GLU A 72 4.92 -15.84 5.29
CA GLU A 72 6.36 -15.55 5.38
C GLU A 72 6.64 -14.51 6.48
N MET A 73 5.78 -13.49 6.68
CA MET A 73 5.88 -12.59 7.83
C MET A 73 5.74 -13.34 9.16
N LEU A 74 4.82 -14.31 9.22
CA LEU A 74 4.62 -15.15 10.40
C LEU A 74 5.84 -16.06 10.65
N GLU A 75 6.47 -16.57 9.60
CA GLU A 75 7.71 -17.33 9.69
C GLU A 75 8.84 -16.47 10.29
N VAL A 76 9.06 -15.26 9.78
CA VAL A 76 10.06 -14.32 10.32
C VAL A 76 9.79 -14.03 11.80
N LEU A 77 8.54 -13.75 12.19
CA LEU A 77 8.17 -13.55 13.60
C LEU A 77 8.51 -14.77 14.48
N ARG A 78 8.26 -15.99 13.99
CA ARG A 78 8.61 -17.22 14.71
C ARG A 78 10.12 -17.41 14.84
N THR A 79 10.91 -17.03 13.82
CA THR A 79 12.39 -17.12 13.90
C THR A 79 12.97 -16.20 14.98
N LEU A 80 12.31 -15.07 15.25
CA LEU A 80 12.65 -14.15 16.33
C LEU A 80 12.15 -14.62 17.70
N GLY A 81 11.50 -15.79 17.79
CA GLY A 81 10.99 -16.34 19.05
C GLY A 81 9.68 -15.71 19.53
N TYR A 82 8.98 -14.94 18.69
CA TYR A 82 7.64 -14.48 19.02
C TYR A 82 6.65 -15.64 18.89
N HIS A 83 6.17 -16.09 20.03
CA HIS A 83 5.13 -17.09 20.16
C HIS A 83 3.89 -16.47 20.80
N ARG A 84 2.70 -16.87 20.34
CA ARG A 84 1.42 -16.49 20.95
C ARG A 84 1.03 -17.49 22.02
#